data_AF-A0A1G2WMD4-F1
#
_entry.id   AF-A0A1G2WMD4-F1
#
_cell.length_a   1.000
_cell.length_b   1.000
_cell.length_c   1.000
_cell.angle_alpha   90.00
_cell.angle_beta   90.00
_cell.angle_gamma   90.00
#
_symmetry.space_group_name_H-M   'P 1'
#
loop_
_entity.id
_entity.type
_entity.pdbx_description
1 polymer ?
#
loop_
_entity_poly.entity_id
_entity_poly.type
_entity_poly.pdbx_seq_one_letter_code
_entity_poly.pdbx_strand_id
1 'polypeptide(L)' 'MNIESAIKEIQEKIKAGQFVNEASVSQGIVLRLLSVLGWQIFDSSIVWPQYTVEGKRIDYALCHPNSNPSFAL' A
#
# COMPACT_ATOMS: atom_id res chain seq x y z
N MET A 1 4.68 -16.50 0.34
CA MET A 1 5.36 -15.67 1.36
C MET A 1 4.32 -15.33 2.41
N ASN A 2 4.60 -15.54 3.70
CA ASN A 2 3.63 -15.28 4.78
C ASN A 2 3.76 -13.80 5.24
N ILE A 3 2.70 -13.24 5.81
CA ILE A 3 2.70 -11.88 6.36
C ILE A 3 3.76 -11.68 7.44
N GLU A 4 4.00 -12.68 8.29
CA GLU A 4 5.04 -12.64 9.32
C GLU A 4 6.44 -12.46 8.73
N SER A 5 6.77 -13.21 7.67
CA SER A 5 8.05 -13.07 6.98
C SER A 5 8.20 -11.70 6.31
N ALA A 6 7.13 -11.19 5.69
CA ALA A 6 7.15 -9.87 5.07
C ALA A 6 7.35 -8.74 6.10
N ILE A 7 6.67 -8.83 7.25
CA ILE A 7 6.82 -7.86 8.34
C ILE A 7 8.25 -7.88 8.88
N LYS A 8 8.83 -9.07 9.08
CA LYS A 8 10.20 -9.20 9.59
C LYS A 8 11.22 -8.59 8.63
N GLU A 9 11.11 -8.87 7.33
CA GLU A 9 11.96 -8.26 6.30
C GLU A 9 11.83 -6.73 6.27
N ILE A 10 10.59 -6.22 6.36
CA ILE A 10 10.33 -4.77 6.40
C ILE A 10 11.00 -4.15 7.64
N GLN A 11 10.87 -4.76 8.82
CA GLN A 11 11.50 -4.28 10.04
C GLN A 11 13.04 -4.23 9.95
N GLU A 12 13.66 -5.25 9.36
CA GLU A 12 15.10 -5.27 9.13
C GLU A 12 15.54 -4.14 8.19
N LYS A 13 14.79 -3.90 7.11
CA LYS A 13 15.06 -2.80 6.16
C LYS A 13 14.84 -1.41 6.76
N ILE A 14 13.85 -1.24 7.64
CA ILE A 14 13.63 0.00 8.40
C ILE A 14 14.85 0.27 9.30
N LYS A 15 15.30 -0.72 10.07
CA LYS A 15 16.48 -0.60 10.94
C LYS A 15 17.75 -0.27 10.15
N ALA A 16 17.86 -0.77 8.92
CA ALA A 16 18.95 -0.47 8.01
C ALA A 16 18.82 0.90 7.30
N GLY A 17 17.76 1.68 7.56
CA GLY A 17 17.57 3.00 6.96
C GLY A 17 17.28 2.99 5.46
N GLN A 18 16.76 1.89 4.91
CA GLN A 18 16.56 1.74 3.46
C GLN A 18 15.36 2.54 2.91
N PHE A 19 14.46 3.00 3.77
CA PHE A 19 13.28 3.79 3.37
C PHE A 19 13.51 5.26 3.71
N VAL A 20 14.07 6.00 2.77
CA VAL A 20 14.57 7.37 2.97
C VAL A 20 13.52 8.46 2.65
N ASN A 21 12.43 8.10 1.99
CA ASN A 21 11.38 9.02 1.59
C ASN A 21 10.01 8.33 1.49
N GLU A 22 8.96 9.13 1.31
CA GLU A 22 7.58 8.65 1.18
C GLU A 22 7.43 7.62 0.05
N ALA A 23 8.00 7.86 -1.13
CA ALA A 23 7.92 6.92 -2.25
C ALA A 23 8.50 5.53 -1.90
N SER A 24 9.63 5.49 -1.19
CA SER A 24 10.27 4.25 -0.76
C SER A 24 9.43 3.51 0.30
N VAL A 25 8.74 4.23 1.18
CA VAL A 25 7.81 3.66 2.16
C VAL A 25 6.56 3.12 1.46
N SER A 26 5.94 3.90 0.58
CA SER A 26 4.72 3.52 -0.14
C SER A 26 4.95 2.28 -1.01
N GLN A 27 6.04 2.24 -1.79
CA GLN A 27 6.33 1.10 -2.66
C GLN A 27 6.90 -0.09 -1.89
N GLY A 28 7.81 0.16 -0.95
CA GLY A 28 8.57 -0.88 -0.27
C GLY A 28 7.86 -1.53 0.92
N ILE A 29 6.91 -0.82 1.52
CA ILE A 29 6.15 -1.26 2.70
C ILE A 29 4.67 -1.39 2.37
N VAL A 30 4.00 -0.29 1.99
CA VAL A 30 2.53 -0.26 1.86
C VAL A 30 2.05 -1.21 0.76
N LEU A 31 2.53 -1.03 -0.47
CA LEU A 31 2.17 -1.92 -1.58
C LEU A 31 2.58 -3.37 -1.34
N ARG A 32 3.71 -3.59 -0.64
CA ARG A 32 4.16 -4.94 -0.30
C ARG A 32 3.20 -5.63 0.67
N LEU A 33 2.73 -4.93 1.69
CA LEU A 33 1.75 -5.46 2.65
C LEU A 33 0.40 -5.71 1.97
N LEU A 34 -0.08 -4.76 1.15
CA LEU A 34 -1.31 -4.93 0.38
C LEU A 34 -1.25 -6.19 -0.51
N SER A 35 -0.14 -6.39 -1.22
CA SER A 35 0.07 -7.59 -2.05
C SER A 35 0.04 -8.88 -1.23
N VAL A 36 0.67 -8.90 -0.04
CA VAL A 36 0.68 -10.08 0.84
C VAL A 36 -0.70 -10.37 1.44
N LEU A 37 -1.50 -9.32 1.68
CA LEU A 37 -2.90 -9.43 2.10
C LEU A 37 -3.85 -9.85 0.96
N GLY A 38 -3.33 -10.02 -0.26
CA GLY A 38 -4.11 -10.48 -1.41
C GLY A 38 -4.77 -9.38 -2.23
N TRP A 39 -4.45 -8.10 -1.99
CA TRP A 39 -4.93 -7.00 -2.82
C TRP A 39 -4.23 -7.01 -4.19
N GLN A 40 -4.99 -6.71 -5.24
CA GLN A 40 -4.48 -6.61 -6.60
C GLN A 40 -3.82 -5.24 -6.82
N ILE A 41 -2.59 -5.07 -6.34
CA ILE A 41 -1.85 -3.80 -6.40
C ILE A 41 -1.53 -3.29 -7.82
N PHE A 42 -1.70 -4.13 -8.85
CA PHE A 42 -1.53 -3.77 -10.25
C PHE A 42 -2.86 -3.43 -10.94
N ASP A 43 -3.99 -3.64 -10.27
CA ASP A 43 -5.31 -3.25 -10.76
C ASP A 43 -5.72 -1.92 -10.10
N SER A 44 -5.64 -0.83 -10.87
CA SER A 44 -5.99 0.51 -10.42
C SER A 44 -7.48 0.70 -10.12
N SER A 45 -8.34 -0.25 -10.49
CA SER A 45 -9.75 -0.26 -10.09
C SER A 45 -9.98 -0.83 -8.69
N ILE A 46 -8.98 -1.53 -8.13
CA ILE A 46 -8.98 -2.16 -6.81
C ILE A 46 -8.05 -1.41 -5.84
N VAL A 47 -6.83 -1.08 -6.26
CA VAL A 47 -5.87 -0.26 -5.50
C VAL A 47 -5.59 1.01 -6.29
N TRP A 48 -6.31 2.07 -5.97
CA TRP A 48 -6.26 3.34 -6.72
C TRP A 48 -5.27 4.31 -6.05
N PRO A 49 -4.11 4.59 -6.67
CA PRO A 49 -3.14 5.54 -6.13
C PRO A 49 -3.58 7.00 -6.31
N GLN A 50 -3.21 7.87 -5.37
CA GLN A 50 -3.45 9.32 -5.44
C GLN A 50 -4.94 9.69 -5.61
N TYR A 51 -5.83 8.92 -5.00
CA TYR A 51 -7.26 9.14 -5.10
C TYR A 51 -7.66 10.48 -4.44
N THR A 52 -8.63 11.17 -5.03
CA THR A 52 -9.14 12.43 -4.49
C THR A 52 -10.59 12.24 -4.06
N VAL A 53 -10.87 12.48 -2.78
CA VAL A 53 -12.21 12.41 -2.20
C VAL A 53 -12.53 13.74 -1.51
N GLU A 54 -13.63 14.37 -1.90
CA GLU A 54 -14.11 15.64 -1.31
C GLU A 54 -13.02 16.75 -1.23
N GLY A 55 -12.15 16.83 -2.24
CA GLY A 55 -11.07 17.83 -2.30
C GLY A 55 -9.82 17.49 -1.47
N LYS A 56 -9.77 16.32 -0.82
CA LYS A 56 -8.57 15.79 -0.16
C LYS A 56 -7.95 14.68 -1.00
N ARG A 57 -6.62 14.73 -1.16
CA ARG A 57 -5.85 13.67 -1.81
C ARG A 57 -5.36 12.68 -0.76
N ILE A 58 -5.59 11.40 -1.02
CA ILE A 58 -5.08 10.27 -0.24
C ILE A 58 -4.10 9.47 -1.10
N ASP A 59 -3.23 8.68 -0.48
CA ASP A 59 -2.17 7.99 -1.20
C ASP A 59 -2.69 6.74 -1.90
N TYR A 60 -3.59 6.00 -1.25
CA TYR A 60 -4.25 4.84 -1.85
C TYR A 60 -5.72 4.72 -1.41
N ALA A 61 -6.62 4.57 -2.38
CA ALA A 61 -7.96 4.05 -2.15
C ALA A 61 -8.00 2.54 -2.42
N LEU A 62 -8.55 1.78 -1.47
CA LEU A 62 -8.84 0.37 -1.63
C LEU A 62 -10.33 0.20 -1.95
N CYS A 63 -10.63 -0.30 -3.13
CA CYS A 63 -11.98 -0.43 -3.65
C CYS A 63 -12.47 -1.87 -3.52
N HIS A 64 -13.59 -2.08 -2.84
CA HIS A 64 -14.28 -3.36 -2.81
C HIS A 64 -15.80 -3.19 -2.56
N PRO A 65 -16.66 -3.29 -3.60
CA PRO A 65 -16.42 -3.76 -4.96
C PRO A 65 -15.62 -2.77 -5.84
N ASN A 66 -15.16 -3.21 -7.02
CA ASN A 66 -14.32 -2.41 -7.94
C ASN A 66 -14.88 -1.00 -8.15
N SER A 67 -13.97 -0.01 -8.18
CA SER A 67 -14.29 1.40 -8.34
C SER A 67 -15.19 2.01 -7.26
N ASN A 68 -15.43 1.29 -6.15
CA ASN A 68 -16.13 1.81 -4.98
C ASN A 68 -15.19 1.75 -3.75
N PRO A 69 -14.60 2.89 -3.33
CA PRO A 69 -13.61 2.92 -2.26
C PRO A 69 -14.24 2.56 -0.92
N SER A 70 -13.73 1.50 -0.28
CA SER A 70 -14.15 1.06 1.05
C SER A 70 -13.21 1.55 2.14
N PHE A 71 -11.93 1.73 1.80
CA PHE A 71 -10.90 2.22 2.72
C PHE A 71 -9.98 3.21 2.00
N ALA A 72 -9.53 4.22 2.75
CA ALA A 72 -8.65 5.28 2.30
C ALA A 72 -7.41 5.33 3.20
N LEU A 73 -6.22 5.29 2.59
CA LEU A 73 -4.92 5.35 3.26
C LEU A 73 -4.16 6.60 2.84
#